data_AF-A0A410FS81-F1
#
_entry.id   AF-A0A410FS81-F1
#
_cell.length_a   1.000
_cell.length_b   1.000
_cell.length_c   1.000
_cell.angle_alpha   90.00
_cell.angle_beta   90.00
_cell.angle_gamma   90.00
#
_symmetry.space_group_name_H-M   'P 1'
#
loop_
_entity.id
_entity.type
_entity.pdbx_description
1 polymer ?
#
loop_
_entity_poly.entity_id
_entity_poly.type
_entity_poly.pdbx_seq_one_letter_code
_entity_poly.pdbx_strand_id
1 'polypeptide(L)'
;MGWKDRLRREFFEADREFVDTILPVGSVDRAAFGLLADATRYVLVEEAGEVHLRAEIAAQREVLASLARAGAAVKAPDAQEAVARFAALWEAKARHRGTWDAAVAHARQGGEVEQRPRDVPAAPGGSFWSRLWRRRPPREGG
;
A
#
# COMPACT_ATOMS: atom_id res chain seq x y z
N MET A 1 15.78 6.26 -12.60
CA MET A 1 15.02 6.50 -11.37
C MET A 1 13.56 6.23 -11.68
N GLY A 2 12.97 5.24 -11.03
CA GLY A 2 11.57 4.85 -11.24
C GLY A 2 10.62 5.75 -10.46
N TRP A 3 9.32 5.58 -10.66
CA TRP A 3 8.30 6.33 -9.88
C TRP A 3 8.44 6.10 -8.37
N LYS A 4 8.93 4.93 -7.95
CA LYS A 4 9.18 4.60 -6.53
C LYS A 4 10.20 5.53 -5.88
N ASP A 5 11.25 5.94 -6.61
CA ASP A 5 12.26 6.85 -6.09
C ASP A 5 11.66 8.22 -5.76
N ARG A 6 10.67 8.65 -6.55
CA ARG A 6 9.94 9.91 -6.34
C ARG A 6 9.03 9.88 -5.11
N LEU A 7 8.54 8.69 -4.75
CA LEU A 7 7.67 8.48 -3.59
C LEU A 7 8.39 7.87 -2.38
N ARG A 8 9.73 7.84 -2.41
CA ARG A 8 10.56 7.17 -1.39
C ARG A 8 10.38 7.77 -0.01
N ARG A 9 10.19 9.09 0.07
CA ARG A 9 9.94 9.77 1.34
C ARG A 9 8.61 9.31 1.93
N GLU A 10 7.57 9.32 1.13
CA GLU A 10 6.22 8.93 1.53
C GLU A 10 6.14 7.46 1.90
N PHE A 11 6.97 6.63 1.27
CA PHE A 11 7.15 5.23 1.65
C PHE A 11 7.65 5.12 3.10
N PHE A 12 8.74 5.81 3.46
CA PHE A 12 9.27 5.74 4.83
C PHE A 12 8.32 6.36 5.87
N GLU A 13 7.60 7.42 5.49
CA GLU A 13 6.57 8.00 6.35
C GLU A 13 5.39 7.02 6.55
N ALA A 14 5.00 6.29 5.50
CA ALA A 14 3.97 5.25 5.57
C ALA A 14 4.45 4.06 6.42
N ASP A 15 5.69 3.60 6.23
CA ASP A 15 6.28 2.47 6.95
C ASP A 15 6.31 2.73 8.45
N ARG A 16 6.85 3.88 8.85
CA ARG A 16 6.87 4.29 10.25
C ARG A 16 5.46 4.33 10.85
N GLU A 17 4.52 5.02 10.20
CA GLU A 17 3.16 5.14 10.72
C GLU A 17 2.44 3.78 10.77
N PHE A 18 2.63 2.94 9.76
CA PHE A 18 2.00 1.64 9.68
C PHE A 18 2.48 0.72 10.81
N VAL A 19 3.80 0.68 11.03
CA VAL A 19 4.42 -0.11 12.10
C VAL A 19 4.04 0.41 13.49
N ASP A 20 4.02 1.73 13.67
CA ASP A 20 3.82 2.34 14.99
C ASP A 20 2.33 2.42 15.39
N THR A 21 1.41 2.52 14.42
CA THR A 21 0.00 2.89 14.71
C THR A 21 -1.06 1.99 14.09
N ILE A 22 -0.74 1.21 13.06
CA ILE A 22 -1.73 0.40 12.33
C ILE A 22 -1.57 -1.09 12.63
N LEU A 23 -0.34 -1.57 12.76
CA LEU A 23 -0.11 -2.94 13.22
C LEU A 23 -0.54 -3.11 14.69
N PRO A 24 -1.05 -4.30 15.06
CA PRO A 24 -1.23 -5.49 14.23
C PRO A 24 -2.47 -5.41 13.31
N VAL A 25 -2.39 -6.10 12.16
CA VAL A 25 -3.53 -6.31 11.26
C VAL A 25 -3.90 -7.79 11.27
N GLY A 26 -4.98 -8.14 11.98
CA GLY A 26 -5.35 -9.55 12.19
C GLY A 26 -4.22 -10.32 12.87
N SER A 27 -3.75 -11.38 12.21
CA SER A 27 -2.60 -12.19 12.64
C SER A 27 -1.23 -11.64 12.23
N VAL A 28 -1.17 -10.48 11.55
CA VAL A 28 0.09 -9.86 11.11
C VAL A 28 0.61 -8.90 12.17
N ASP A 29 1.74 -9.23 12.78
CA ASP A 29 2.51 -8.35 13.67
C ASP A 29 3.67 -7.67 12.93
N ARG A 30 4.50 -6.92 13.67
CA ARG A 30 5.65 -6.19 13.10
C ARG A 30 6.68 -7.11 12.42
N ALA A 31 6.98 -8.26 13.01
CA ALA A 31 7.99 -9.17 12.46
C ALA A 31 7.46 -9.85 11.18
N ALA A 32 6.21 -10.30 11.21
CA ALA A 32 5.54 -10.87 10.06
C ALA A 32 5.40 -9.86 8.92
N PHE A 33 5.02 -8.61 9.24
CA PHE A 33 4.88 -7.56 8.23
C PHE A 33 6.19 -7.26 7.51
N GLY A 34 7.33 -7.23 8.21
CA GLY A 34 8.63 -7.02 7.57
C GLY A 34 8.92 -8.05 6.47
N LEU A 35 8.65 -9.33 6.74
CA LEU A 35 8.83 -10.41 5.77
C LEU A 35 7.81 -10.34 4.62
N LEU A 36 6.56 -9.98 4.92
CA LEU A 36 5.53 -9.77 3.89
C LEU A 36 5.90 -8.60 2.98
N ALA A 37 6.36 -7.49 3.55
CA ALA A 37 6.73 -6.28 2.81
C ALA A 37 7.91 -6.54 1.86
N ASP A 38 8.90 -7.31 2.30
CA ASP A 38 10.07 -7.67 1.48
C ASP A 38 9.68 -8.58 0.29
N ALA A 39 8.68 -9.45 0.50
CA ALA A 39 8.12 -10.28 -0.56
C ALA A 39 7.04 -9.57 -1.39
N THR A 40 6.72 -8.30 -1.12
CA THR A 40 5.64 -7.58 -1.79
C THR A 40 6.16 -6.69 -2.92
N ARG A 41 5.63 -6.92 -4.12
CA ARG A 41 5.78 -6.01 -5.25
C ARG A 41 4.67 -4.97 -5.21
N TYR A 42 5.07 -3.70 -5.18
CA TYR A 42 4.16 -2.57 -5.38
C TYR A 42 4.15 -2.15 -6.86
N VAL A 43 2.95 -1.99 -7.41
CA VAL A 43 2.70 -1.63 -8.81
C VAL A 43 1.67 -0.50 -8.91
N LEU A 44 1.79 0.32 -9.95
CA LEU A 44 0.77 1.31 -10.29
C LEU A 44 -0.19 0.67 -11.29
N VAL A 45 -1.47 0.69 -10.97
CA VAL A 45 -2.52 0.09 -11.80
C VAL A 45 -3.54 1.15 -12.15
N GLU A 46 -3.89 1.24 -13.43
CA GLU A 46 -5.00 2.07 -13.88
C GLU A 46 -6.33 1.30 -13.77
N GLU A 47 -7.25 1.82 -12.96
CA GLU A 47 -8.59 1.28 -12.72
C GLU A 47 -9.61 2.40 -12.93
N ALA A 48 -10.57 2.21 -13.85
CA ALA A 48 -11.62 3.18 -14.16
C ALA A 48 -11.12 4.61 -14.49
N GLY A 49 -9.92 4.74 -15.05
CA GLY A 49 -9.30 6.02 -15.42
C GLY A 49 -8.50 6.70 -14.29
N GLU A 50 -8.47 6.10 -13.09
CA GLU A 50 -7.61 6.54 -11.99
C GLU A 50 -6.44 5.56 -11.81
N VAL A 51 -5.25 6.10 -11.52
CA VAL A 51 -4.09 5.28 -11.18
C VAL A 51 -4.05 5.10 -9.66
N HIS A 52 -3.85 3.86 -9.24
CA HIS A 52 -3.74 3.45 -7.85
C HIS A 52 -2.49 2.62 -7.59
N LEU A 53 -2.03 2.66 -6.34
CA LEU A 53 -1.00 1.77 -5.84
C LEU A 53 -1.63 0.45 -5.41
N ARG A 54 -1.07 -0.65 -5.90
CA ARG A 54 -1.47 -2.01 -5.54
C ARG A 54 -0.27 -2.79 -5.02
N ALA A 55 -0.54 -3.67 -4.06
CA ALA A 55 0.42 -4.59 -3.47
C ALA A 55 0.14 -6.01 -3.95
N GLU A 56 1.18 -6.70 -4.38
CA GLU A 56 1.12 -8.10 -4.79
C GLU A 56 2.21 -8.86 -4.05
N ILE A 57 1.82 -9.82 -3.22
CA ILE A 57 2.77 -10.66 -2.48
C ILE A 57 3.29 -11.72 -3.47
N ALA A 58 4.57 -11.64 -3.83
CA ALA A 58 5.22 -12.68 -4.62
C ALA A 58 5.33 -13.96 -3.79
N ALA A 59 5.02 -15.11 -4.40
CA ALA A 59 5.13 -16.41 -3.75
C ALA A 59 4.41 -16.46 -2.37
N GLN A 60 3.17 -15.95 -2.30
CA GLN A 60 2.43 -15.80 -1.04
C GLN A 60 2.39 -17.09 -0.21
N ARG A 61 2.22 -18.25 -0.86
CA ARG A 61 2.15 -19.55 -0.17
C ARG A 61 3.47 -19.89 0.52
N GLU A 62 4.59 -19.66 -0.16
CA GLU A 62 5.94 -19.90 0.33
C GLU A 62 6.27 -18.98 1.50
N VAL A 63 5.90 -17.70 1.41
CA VAL A 63 6.10 -16.71 2.49
C VAL A 63 5.31 -17.11 3.73
N LEU A 64 4.03 -17.45 3.58
CA LEU A 64 3.19 -17.89 4.71
C LEU A 64 3.71 -19.19 5.33
N ALA A 65 4.21 -20.12 4.51
CA ALA A 65 4.83 -21.35 5.01
C ALA A 65 6.13 -21.06 5.79
N SER A 66 6.94 -20.09 5.34
CA SER A 66 8.15 -19.65 6.05
C SER A 66 7.80 -19.01 7.40
N LEU A 67 6.81 -18.12 7.41
CA LEU A 67 6.29 -17.49 8.63
C LEU A 67 5.79 -18.53 9.64
N ALA A 68 5.02 -19.52 9.18
CA ALA A 68 4.52 -20.59 10.04
C ALA A 68 5.66 -21.42 10.66
N ARG A 69 6.71 -21.72 9.90
CA ARG A 69 7.91 -22.42 10.42
C ARG A 69 8.68 -21.58 11.45
N ALA A 70 8.65 -20.25 11.31
CA ALA A 70 9.23 -19.32 12.27
C ALA A 70 8.33 -19.08 13.51
N GLY A 71 7.18 -19.75 13.60
CA GLY A 71 6.24 -19.63 14.73
C GLY A 71 5.17 -18.54 14.55
N ALA A 72 5.13 -17.84 13.41
CA ALA A 72 4.14 -16.83 13.10
C ALA A 72 2.98 -17.43 12.28
N ALA A 73 1.84 -17.66 12.93
CA ALA A 73 0.64 -18.21 12.28
C ALA A 73 -0.18 -17.12 11.56
N VAL A 74 0.35 -16.62 10.44
CA VAL A 74 -0.31 -15.59 9.61
C VAL A 74 -1.31 -16.22 8.65
N LYS A 75 -2.54 -15.70 8.64
CA LYS A 75 -3.58 -16.09 7.68
C LYS A 75 -3.40 -15.34 6.36
N ALA A 76 -3.62 -16.02 5.25
CA ALA A 76 -3.58 -15.43 3.91
C ALA A 76 -4.43 -14.15 3.74
N PRO A 77 -5.70 -14.08 4.20
CA PRO A 77 -6.48 -12.84 4.10
C PRO A 77 -5.86 -11.69 4.91
N ASP A 78 -5.35 -11.95 6.12
CA ASP A 78 -4.73 -10.94 6.97
C ASP A 78 -3.43 -10.40 6.34
N ALA A 79 -2.64 -11.28 5.70
CA ALA A 79 -1.45 -10.89 4.95
C ALA A 79 -1.79 -9.96 3.77
N GLN A 80 -2.81 -10.31 2.97
CA GLN A 80 -3.27 -9.48 1.86
C GLN A 80 -3.82 -8.15 2.36
N GLU A 81 -4.58 -8.17 3.44
CA GLU A 81 -5.14 -6.97 4.04
C GLU A 81 -4.03 -6.04 4.55
N ALA A 82 -3.01 -6.57 5.22
CA ALA A 82 -1.90 -5.77 5.75
C ALA A 82 -1.15 -5.03 4.63
N VAL A 83 -0.75 -5.73 3.56
CA VAL A 83 -0.02 -5.10 2.45
C VAL A 83 -0.90 -4.16 1.62
N ALA A 84 -2.20 -4.45 1.51
CA ALA A 84 -3.15 -3.56 0.84
C ALA A 84 -3.36 -2.26 1.64
N ARG A 85 -3.50 -2.35 2.97
CA ARG A 85 -3.59 -1.19 3.86
C ARG A 85 -2.33 -0.34 3.80
N PHE A 86 -1.15 -0.96 3.76
CA PHE A 86 0.11 -0.25 3.60
C PHE A 86 0.17 0.50 2.25
N ALA A 87 -0.16 -0.16 1.15
CA ALA A 87 -0.21 0.48 -0.17
C ALA A 87 -1.17 1.68 -0.19
N ALA A 88 -2.36 1.54 0.39
CA ALA A 88 -3.32 2.64 0.49
C ALA A 88 -2.79 3.82 1.32
N LEU A 89 -2.09 3.55 2.43
CA LEU A 89 -1.46 4.59 3.25
C LEU A 89 -0.37 5.34 2.48
N TRP A 90 0.49 4.60 1.76
CA TRP A 90 1.56 5.20 0.96
C TRP A 90 0.99 6.09 -0.15
N GLU A 91 -0.01 5.61 -0.88
CA GLU A 91 -0.74 6.41 -1.88
C GLU A 91 -1.35 7.67 -1.26
N ALA A 92 -2.02 7.54 -0.11
CA ALA A 92 -2.65 8.67 0.58
C ALA A 92 -1.62 9.73 0.99
N LYS A 93 -0.45 9.33 1.49
CA LYS A 93 0.64 10.26 1.82
C LYS A 93 1.19 10.98 0.59
N ALA A 94 1.39 10.26 -0.51
CA ALA A 94 1.83 10.83 -1.79
C ALA A 94 0.81 11.84 -2.34
N ARG A 95 -0.49 11.53 -2.26
CA ARG A 95 -1.56 12.43 -2.67
C ARG A 95 -1.62 13.67 -1.78
N HIS A 96 -1.57 13.49 -0.47
CA HIS A 96 -1.57 14.61 0.48
C HIS A 96 -0.38 15.56 0.29
N ARG A 97 0.80 15.03 -0.05
CA ARG A 97 1.99 15.83 -0.35
C ARG A 97 2.01 16.45 -1.75
N GLY A 98 1.07 16.08 -2.63
CA GLY A 98 1.06 16.52 -4.03
C GLY A 98 2.15 15.91 -4.90
N THR A 99 2.81 14.84 -4.44
CA THR A 99 3.86 14.12 -5.20
C THR A 99 3.28 13.00 -6.08
N TRP A 100 2.02 12.61 -5.84
CA TRP A 100 1.35 11.53 -6.56
C TRP A 100 1.27 11.76 -8.07
N ASP A 101 0.72 12.89 -8.52
CA ASP A 101 0.48 13.13 -9.94
C ASP A 101 1.79 13.16 -10.75
N ALA A 102 2.85 13.73 -10.17
CA ALA A 102 4.17 13.72 -10.77
C ALA A 102 4.77 12.31 -10.88
N ALA A 103 4.56 11.45 -9.86
CA ALA A 103 4.99 10.06 -9.90
C ALA A 103 4.22 9.25 -10.94
N VAL A 104 2.89 9.45 -11.04
CA VAL A 104 2.04 8.80 -12.04
C VAL A 104 2.40 9.25 -13.46
N ALA A 105 2.60 10.55 -13.69
CA ALA A 105 3.02 11.05 -15.00
C ALA A 105 4.35 10.44 -15.45
N HIS A 106 5.32 10.35 -14.52
CA HIS A 106 6.61 9.70 -14.78
C HIS A 106 6.44 8.20 -15.08
N ALA A 107 5.61 7.49 -14.31
CA ALA A 107 5.33 6.07 -14.55
C ALA A 107 4.66 5.82 -15.90
N ARG A 108 3.73 6.68 -16.31
CA ARG A 108 3.08 6.61 -17.63
C ARG A 108 4.09 6.79 -18.77
N GLN A 109 5.00 7.75 -18.64
CA GLN A 109 6.08 7.97 -19.61
C GLN A 109 7.04 6.77 -19.69
N GLY A 110 7.28 6.10 -18.56
CA GLY A 110 8.12 4.90 -18.47
C GLY A 110 7.44 3.60 -18.87
N GLY A 111 6.12 3.60 -19.15
CA GLY A 111 5.36 2.36 -19.37
C GLY A 111 5.22 1.48 -18.13
N GLU A 112 5.35 2.08 -16.93
CA GLU A 112 5.34 1.39 -15.63
C GLU A 112 3.93 1.29 -14.99
N VAL A 113 2.90 1.80 -15.67
CA VAL A 113 1.49 1.69 -15.25
C VAL A 113 0.86 0.47 -15.91
N GLU A 114 0.42 -0.48 -15.10
CA GLU A 114 -0.24 -1.69 -15.57
C GLU A 114 -1.73 -1.43 -15.80
N GLN A 115 -2.27 -1.96 -16.90
CA GLN A 115 -3.72 -1.95 -17.15
C GLN A 115 -4.29 -3.28 -16.63
N ARG A 116 -5.12 -3.23 -15.58
CA ARG A 116 -5.90 -4.42 -15.19
C ARG A 116 -7.23 -4.44 -15.93
N PRO A 117 -7.70 -5.62 -16.39
CA PRO A 117 -9.07 -5.76 -16.87
C PRO A 117 -10.06 -5.43 -15.75
N ARG A 118 -11.19 -4.83 -16.15
CA ARG A 118 -12.23 -4.23 -15.29
C ARG A 118 -12.92 -5.20 -14.32
N ASP A 119 -12.65 -6.50 -14.42
CA ASP A 119 -13.38 -7.58 -13.75
C ASP A 119 -12.69 -8.17 -12.50
N VAL A 120 -11.53 -7.62 -12.08
CA VAL A 120 -10.96 -7.98 -10.76
C VAL A 120 -11.63 -7.11 -9.70
N PRO A 121 -12.36 -7.68 -8.72
CA PRO A 121 -13.07 -6.89 -7.73
C PRO A 121 -12.07 -6.00 -6.99
N ALA A 122 -12.26 -4.69 -7.13
CA ALA A 122 -11.57 -3.69 -6.33
C ALA A 122 -11.74 -4.08 -4.87
N ALA A 123 -10.62 -4.19 -4.13
CA ALA A 123 -10.67 -4.43 -2.70
C ALA A 123 -11.68 -3.46 -2.05
N PRO A 124 -12.54 -3.93 -1.12
CA PRO A 124 -13.60 -3.12 -0.54
C PRO A 124 -12.98 -2.05 0.37
N GLY A 125 -12.58 -0.91 -0.20
CA GLY A 125 -11.83 0.11 0.55
C GLY A 125 -12.09 1.56 0.18
N GLY A 126 -12.74 1.84 -0.96
CA GLY A 126 -12.84 3.20 -1.50
C GLY A 126 -13.70 4.21 -0.71
N SER A 127 -14.60 3.77 0.20
CA SER A 127 -15.57 4.68 0.83
C SER A 127 -15.44 4.84 2.36
N PHE A 128 -14.78 3.90 3.04
CA PHE A 128 -14.63 3.93 4.50
C PHE A 128 -13.38 4.71 4.93
N TRP A 129 -12.23 4.45 4.30
CA TRP A 129 -10.96 5.09 4.68
C TRP A 129 -10.85 6.53 4.18
N SER A 130 -11.45 6.86 3.03
CA SER A 130 -11.64 8.24 2.54
C SER A 130 -12.40 9.13 3.52
N ARG A 131 -13.13 8.55 4.48
CA ARG A 131 -13.82 9.24 5.57
C ARG A 131 -12.95 9.34 6.83
N LEU A 132 -12.12 8.34 7.13
CA LEU A 132 -11.23 8.36 8.29
C LEU A 132 -10.10 9.37 8.13
N TRP A 133 -9.54 9.51 6.92
CA TRP A 133 -8.42 10.42 6.63
C TRP A 133 -8.84 11.82 6.16
N ARG A 134 -10.15 12.09 6.06
CA ARG A 134 -10.69 13.43 5.76
C ARG A 134 -10.82 14.32 7.00
N ARG A 135 -10.10 14.03 8.08
CA ARG A 135 -9.91 14.97 9.19
C ARG A 135 -8.89 16.01 8.79
N ARG A 136 -9.41 17.07 8.16
CA ARG A 136 -8.78 18.38 7.93
C ARG A 136 -7.87 18.76 9.12
N PRO A 137 -6.63 19.26 8.93
CA PRO A 137 -6.00 20.03 10.00
C PRO A 137 -6.86 21.28 10.27
N PRO A 138 -7.02 21.72 11.54
CA PRO A 138 -7.64 23.00 11.81
C PRO A 138 -6.78 24.08 11.15
N ARG A 139 -7.36 24.79 10.17
CA ARG A 139 -6.91 26.11 9.80
C ARG A 139 -7.30 27.03 10.96
N GLU A 140 -6.38 27.26 11.89
CA GLU A 140 -6.44 28.47 12.70
C GLU A 140 -5.90 29.61 11.83
N GLY A 141 -6.82 30.33 11.17
CA GLY A 141 -6.70 31.79 11.09
C GLY A 141 -7.17 32.34 12.45
N GLY A 142 -6.77 33.50 12.91
CA GLY A 142 -6.10 34.66 12.33
C GLY A 142 -6.14 35.75 13.40
#